data_AF-A0A916YFF1-F1
#
_entry.id   AF-A0A916YFF1-F1
#
_cell.length_a   1.000
_cell.length_b   1.000
_cell.length_c   1.000
_cell.angle_alpha   90.00
_cell.angle_beta   90.00
_cell.angle_gamma   90.00
#
_symmetry.space_group_name_H-M   'P 1'
#
loop_
_entity.id
_entity.type
_entity.pdbx_description
1 polymer ?
#
loop_
_entity_poly.entity_id
_entity_poly.type
_entity_poly.pdbx_seq_one_letter_code
_entity_poly.pdbx_strand_id
1 'polypeptide(L)' 'MSDFGTKQVSVELSEQAGNFVVRVGENGGFKSRPFKRKEDAEKFRVEEERRLGIRF' A
#
# COMPACT_ATOMS: atom_id res chain seq x y z
N MET A 1 4.40 0.14 -31.12
CA MET A 1 4.40 1.32 -30.23
C MET A 1 4.50 0.79 -28.80
N SER A 2 5.49 1.29 -28.07
CA SER A 2 5.99 0.77 -26.81
C SER A 2 4.95 0.74 -25.69
N ASP A 3 5.10 -0.29 -24.86
CA ASP A 3 4.69 -0.42 -23.46
C ASP A 3 3.37 0.23 -23.05
N PHE A 4 2.34 -0.62 -22.94
CA PHE A 4 1.33 -0.44 -21.90
C PHE A 4 2.08 -0.38 -20.58
N GLY A 5 2.41 0.83 -20.11
CA GLY A 5 3.11 1.03 -18.85
C GLY A 5 2.26 0.43 -17.74
N THR A 6 2.57 -0.81 -17.36
CA THR A 6 1.90 -1.51 -16.29
C THR A 6 2.14 -0.68 -15.05
N LYS A 7 1.11 0.05 -14.59
CA LYS A 7 1.19 0.81 -13.35
C LYS A 7 1.55 -0.18 -12.25
N GLN A 8 2.81 -0.17 -11.82
CA GLN A 8 3.28 -1.07 -10.79
C GLN A 8 2.81 -0.48 -9.47
N VAL A 9 1.75 -1.07 -8.94
CA VAL A 9 1.13 -0.71 -7.67
C VAL A 9 1.34 -1.84 -6.67
N SER A 10 1.83 -1.52 -5.49
CA SER A 10 2.05 -2.48 -4.41
C SER A 10 1.61 -1.90 -3.08
N VAL A 11 1.02 -2.73 -2.23
CA VAL A 11 0.67 -2.36 -0.86
C VAL A 11 1.22 -3.42 0.08
N GLU A 12 2.14 -3.04 0.94
CA GLU A 12 2.80 -3.91 1.91
C GLU A 12 2.49 -3.45 3.33
N LEU A 13 2.11 -4.39 4.20
CA LEU A 13 1.96 -4.17 5.63
C LEU A 13 3.17 -4.80 6.34
N SER A 14 3.88 -4.01 7.12
CA SER A 14 5.01 -4.46 7.94
C SER A 14 4.82 -4.04 9.39
N GLU A 15 5.28 -4.85 10.34
CA GLU A 15 5.34 -4.47 11.75
C GLU A 15 6.78 -4.09 12.12
N GLN A 16 6.97 -2.90 12.69
CA GLN A 16 8.26 -2.40 13.15
C GLN A 16 8.13 -1.90 14.59
N ALA A 17 8.85 -2.53 15.51
CA ALA A 17 8.95 -2.11 16.92
C ALA A 17 7.58 -1.86 17.60
N GLY A 18 6.60 -2.73 17.34
CA GLY A 18 5.24 -2.62 17.90
C GLY A 18 4.32 -1.61 17.19
N ASN A 19 4.78 -0.99 16.10
CA ASN A 19 3.95 -0.19 15.21
C ASN A 19 3.75 -0.89 13.87
N PHE A 20 2.59 -0.70 13.26
CA PHE A 20 2.26 -1.22 11.94
C PHE A 20 2.56 -0.14 10.91
N VAL A 21 3.23 -0.47 9.82
CA VAL A 21 3.57 0.47 8.75
C VAL A 21 3.00 -0.09 7.46
N VAL A 22 2.14 0.70 6.81
CA VAL A 22 1.66 0.39 5.47
C VAL A 22 2.50 1.17 4.47
N ARG A 23 3.12 0.48 3.53
CA ARG A 23 3.84 1.05 2.39
C ARG A 23 3.01 0.87 1.14
N VAL A 24 2.77 1.96 0.43
CA VAL A 24 2.02 2.03 -0.81
C VAL A 24 2.97 2.52 -1.90
N GLY A 25 3.31 1.63 -2.84
CA GLY A 25 4.07 1.95 -4.04
C GLY A 25 3.12 2.23 -5.19
N GLU A 26 3.27 3.37 -5.88
CA GLU A 26 2.55 3.70 -7.11
C GLU A 26 3.49 4.43 -8.08
N ASN A 27 3.71 3.86 -9.27
CA ASN A 27 4.42 4.51 -10.39
C ASN A 27 5.76 5.17 -10.01
N GLY A 28 6.62 4.45 -9.27
CA GLY A 28 7.95 4.95 -8.86
C GLY A 28 7.96 5.84 -7.62
N GLY A 29 6.80 6.14 -7.02
CA GLY A 29 6.68 6.78 -5.72
C GLY A 29 6.29 5.79 -4.62
N PHE A 30 6.85 5.96 -3.42
CA PHE A 30 6.48 5.18 -2.24
C PHE A 30 5.95 6.10 -1.15
N LYS A 31 4.78 5.76 -0.59
CA LYS A 31 4.20 6.42 0.58
C LYS A 31 4.15 5.42 1.72
N SER A 32 4.69 5.78 2.87
CA SER A 32 4.60 4.97 4.08
C SER A 32 3.76 5.67 5.14
N ARG A 33 2.82 4.96 5.76
CA ARG A 33 2.07 5.46 6.92
C ARG A 33 2.22 4.53 8.12
N PRO A 34 2.64 5.06 9.29
CA PRO A 34 2.66 4.30 10.53
C PRO A 34 1.28 4.32 11.23
N PHE A 35 1.00 3.24 11.95
CA PHE A 35 -0.23 2.96 12.69
C PHE A 35 0.13 2.32 14.03
N LYS A 36 -0.60 2.68 15.09
CA LYS A 36 -0.43 2.10 16.43
C LYS A 36 -1.19 0.78 16.62
N ARG A 37 -2.24 0.54 15.82
CA ARG A 37 -3.09 -0.64 15.89
C ARG A 37 -3.13 -1.34 14.55
N LYS A 38 -3.18 -2.67 14.59
CA LYS A 38 -3.21 -3.52 13.40
C LYS A 38 -4.47 -3.31 12.57
N GLU A 39 -5.63 -3.22 13.22
CA GLU A 39 -6.93 -3.03 12.55
C GLU A 39 -6.97 -1.75 11.71
N ASP A 40 -6.44 -0.64 12.24
CA ASP A 40 -6.35 0.64 11.50
C ASP A 40 -5.42 0.51 10.28
N ALA A 41 -4.31 -0.22 10.43
CA ALA A 41 -3.35 -0.47 9.34
C ALA A 41 -3.95 -1.37 8.25
N GLU A 42 -4.65 -2.44 8.63
CA GLU A 42 -5.34 -3.34 7.71
C GLU A 42 -6.47 -2.61 6.96
N LYS A 43 -7.27 -1.80 7.66
CA LYS A 43 -8.32 -0.99 7.04
C LYS A 43 -7.74 -0.03 6.00
N PHE A 44 -6.65 0.66 6.33
CA PHE A 44 -5.98 1.57 5.39
C PHE A 44 -5.39 0.83 4.19
N ARG A 45 -4.75 -0.33 4.42
CA ARG A 45 -4.25 -1.19 3.35
C ARG A 45 -5.36 -1.56 2.38
N VAL A 46 -6.50 -2.05 2.88
CA VAL A 46 -7.63 -2.49 2.03
C VAL A 46 -8.24 -1.31 1.26
N GLU A 47 -8.37 -0.15 1.91
CA GLU A 47 -8.86 1.08 1.26
C GLU A 47 -7.93 1.51 0.10
N GLU A 48 -6.62 1.49 0.31
CA GLU A 48 -5.64 1.82 -0.73
C GLU A 48 -5.58 0.73 -1.82
N GLU A 49 -5.62 -0.56 -1.48
CA GLU A 49 -5.72 -1.66 -2.46
C GLU A 49 -6.95 -1.48 -3.37
N ARG A 50 -8.09 -1.06 -2.81
CA ARG A 50 -9.32 -0.78 -3.55
C ARG A 50 -9.20 0.47 -4.40
N ARG A 51 -8.62 1.56 -3.87
CA ARG A 51 -8.40 2.81 -4.58
C ARG A 51 -7.44 2.66 -5.76
N LEU A 52 -6.42 1.83 -5.60
CA LEU A 52 -5.40 1.54 -6.60
C LEU A 52 -5.83 0.45 -7.60
N GLY A 53 -6.97 -0.19 -7.38
CA GLY A 53 -7.47 -1.26 -8.24
C GLY A 53 -6.62 -2.54 -8.22
N ILE A 54 -5.90 -2.78 -7.12
CA ILE A 54 -5.03 -3.96 -6.94
C ILE A 54 -5.86 -5.23 -6.72
N ARG A 55 -7.01 -5.10 -6.07
CA ARG A 55 -7.88 -6.23 -5.72
C ARG A 55 -9.34 -5.86 -5.94
N PHE A 56 -10.03 -6.64 -6.77
CA PHE A 56 -11.47 -6.56 -7.06
C PHE A 56 -12.26 -7.38 -6.03
#